data_AF-A0A1S3N400-F1
#
_entry.id   AF-A0A1S3N400-F1
#
_cell.length_a   1.000
_cell.length_b   1.000
_cell.length_c   1.000
_cell.angle_alpha   90.00
_cell.angle_beta   90.00
_cell.angle_gamma   90.00
#
_symmetry.space_group_name_H-M   'P 1'
#
loop_
_entity.id
_entity.type
_entity.pdbx_description
1 polymer ?
#
loop_
_entity_poly.entity_id
_entity_poly.type
_entity_poly.pdbx_seq_one_letter_code
_entity_poly.pdbx_strand_id
1 'polypeptide(L)'
;MLLTIPLKVIIAHFFFSYISCCSLWRNVLTTPDIPAIAKYFTTKGRYEEVNPYLIDDILAVNKSLVKPPSAECREIHLTAIIRHGSRYPTIKNVKKMRELHNLVVQKASGEERWLREITQWKMWYTDEMDGRLVQKGVLDHRHLAVRLSKLFPSLISKEKLQDGHIKFMTSSKHRCVNSTLSFQGGLAKLWAIEDMAEAAFYLCAYELAIKTINSPWCQLFDEADALHLPHKQVLEYANDLKQFWKRSYGHDINSKSSCILFHDVFSRLDRAANEIRSGSNVTEAATIQVGHADTLLPLLTLLGFFKDSVPLTSNNYVTQGQRAFRTSRMMPYAANLVLVLYDCSGNLRLQALLNERPLAFPGLATNQGEEGAPLYQDVRDHYGELLQGCDFEKECQLFPSK
;
A
#
# COMPACT_ATOMS: atom_id res chain seq x y z
N MET A 1 -14.42 -27.86 -75.96
CA MET A 1 -13.29 -28.60 -76.57
C MET A 1 -12.01 -27.91 -76.13
N LEU A 2 -11.09 -28.61 -75.45
CA LEU A 2 -9.79 -28.13 -74.92
C LEU A 2 -9.90 -26.99 -73.85
N LEU A 3 -9.45 -27.17 -72.59
CA LEU A 3 -8.07 -27.24 -72.03
C LEU A 3 -7.36 -25.86 -72.10
N THR A 4 -6.62 -25.32 -71.10
CA THR A 4 -6.22 -25.71 -69.71
C THR A 4 -5.87 -24.40 -68.92
N ILE A 5 -5.40 -24.25 -67.66
CA ILE A 5 -4.88 -25.12 -66.57
C ILE A 5 -5.18 -24.45 -65.18
N PRO A 6 -5.09 -25.13 -64.01
CA PRO A 6 -5.43 -24.53 -62.70
C PRO A 6 -4.22 -24.31 -61.75
N LEU A 7 -4.45 -23.61 -60.62
CA LEU A 7 -3.57 -23.70 -59.44
C LEU A 7 -4.36 -23.61 -58.10
N LYS A 8 -4.77 -24.77 -57.57
CA LYS A 8 -5.07 -24.92 -56.13
C LYS A 8 -3.82 -25.41 -55.41
N VAL A 9 -3.46 -24.78 -54.30
CA VAL A 9 -2.26 -25.13 -53.52
C VAL A 9 -2.50 -26.46 -52.78
N ILE A 10 -1.73 -27.49 -53.12
CA ILE A 10 -1.55 -28.70 -52.32
C ILE A 10 -0.07 -29.11 -52.36
N ILE A 11 0.60 -28.97 -51.21
CA ILE A 11 1.76 -29.79 -50.80
C ILE A 11 1.42 -30.18 -49.36
N ALA A 12 0.85 -31.37 -49.19
CA ALA A 12 1.55 -32.56 -48.68
C ALA A 12 1.97 -32.38 -47.20
N HIS A 13 1.16 -32.88 -46.27
CA HIS A 13 1.20 -34.26 -45.74
C HIS A 13 2.14 -34.40 -44.53
N PHE A 14 1.58 -34.36 -43.32
CA PHE A 14 2.07 -35.18 -42.22
C PHE A 14 0.92 -35.79 -41.40
N PHE A 15 0.82 -37.12 -41.52
CA PHE A 15 0.39 -38.14 -40.55
C PHE A 15 -0.64 -37.80 -39.43
N PHE A 16 -1.72 -38.60 -39.47
CA PHE A 16 -2.36 -39.33 -38.36
C PHE A 16 -3.61 -38.81 -37.61
N SER A 17 -4.57 -39.76 -37.54
CA SER A 17 -5.60 -39.99 -36.50
C SER A 17 -6.53 -38.86 -36.05
N TYR A 18 -7.75 -38.91 -36.59
CA TYR A 18 -8.97 -38.43 -35.93
C TYR A 18 -9.19 -39.13 -34.56
N ILE A 19 -8.92 -38.44 -33.45
CA ILE A 19 -9.64 -38.63 -32.17
C ILE A 19 -9.85 -37.26 -31.52
N SER A 20 -10.78 -36.45 -32.06
CA SER A 20 -11.31 -35.30 -31.32
C SER A 20 -12.40 -35.81 -30.38
N CYS A 21 -12.00 -36.20 -29.17
CA CYS A 21 -12.92 -36.81 -28.21
C CYS A 21 -13.93 -35.77 -27.67
N CYS A 22 -15.21 -36.09 -27.71
CA CYS A 22 -16.24 -35.35 -26.98
C CYS A 22 -16.16 -35.63 -25.47
N SER A 23 -15.08 -35.21 -24.84
CA SER A 23 -14.82 -35.39 -23.40
C SER A 23 -14.76 -34.06 -22.66
N LEU A 24 -15.95 -33.58 -22.28
CA LEU A 24 -16.22 -32.96 -20.99
C LEU A 24 -15.16 -31.97 -20.45
N TRP A 25 -14.91 -30.86 -21.16
CA TRP A 25 -14.42 -29.63 -20.53
C TRP A 25 -15.53 -28.97 -19.68
N ARG A 26 -16.09 -29.73 -18.74
CA ARG A 26 -16.58 -29.13 -17.50
C ARG A 26 -15.33 -28.73 -16.73
N ASN A 27 -15.15 -27.44 -16.49
CA ASN A 27 -14.27 -27.01 -15.41
C ASN A 27 -14.81 -27.66 -14.12
N VAL A 28 -14.13 -28.70 -13.64
CA VAL A 28 -14.35 -29.22 -12.30
C VAL A 28 -13.84 -28.14 -11.36
N LEU A 29 -14.74 -27.27 -10.90
CA LEU A 29 -14.50 -26.55 -9.66
C LEU A 29 -14.20 -27.64 -8.63
N THR A 30 -12.96 -27.66 -8.15
CA THR A 30 -12.57 -28.52 -7.04
C THR A 30 -13.34 -28.02 -5.83
N THR A 31 -14.46 -28.69 -5.55
CA THR A 31 -15.25 -28.48 -4.33
C THR A 31 -14.27 -28.49 -3.16
N PRO A 32 -14.18 -27.41 -2.35
CA PRO A 32 -13.17 -27.34 -1.30
C PRO A 32 -13.27 -28.57 -0.41
N ASP A 33 -12.13 -29.11 0.03
CA ASP A 33 -12.11 -30.21 0.99
C ASP A 33 -12.52 -29.65 2.37
N ILE A 34 -13.83 -29.59 2.60
CA ILE A 34 -14.44 -29.09 3.83
C ILE A 34 -14.44 -30.26 4.82
N PRO A 35 -13.64 -30.22 5.90
CA PRO A 35 -13.56 -31.32 6.83
C PRO A 35 -14.93 -31.50 7.50
N ALA A 36 -15.36 -32.77 7.67
CA ALA A 36 -16.69 -33.11 8.19
C ALA A 36 -17.03 -32.47 9.56
N ILE A 37 -16.03 -32.01 10.30
CA ILE A 37 -16.17 -31.31 11.59
C ILE A 37 -16.48 -29.80 11.45
N ALA A 38 -16.42 -29.19 10.26
CA ALA A 38 -16.50 -27.74 10.06
C ALA A 38 -17.79 -27.12 10.63
N LYS A 39 -18.92 -27.82 10.46
CA LYS A 39 -20.24 -27.48 11.05
C LYS A 39 -20.24 -27.37 12.59
N TYR A 40 -19.26 -27.96 13.27
CA TYR A 40 -19.10 -27.91 14.73
C TYR A 40 -18.11 -26.83 15.21
N PHE A 41 -17.50 -26.02 14.32
CA PHE A 41 -16.60 -24.93 14.72
C PHE A 41 -17.29 -23.73 15.39
N THR A 42 -18.62 -23.75 15.55
CA THR A 42 -19.41 -22.72 16.25
C THR A 42 -19.10 -21.29 15.77
N THR A 43 -18.77 -20.38 16.70
CA THR A 43 -18.38 -18.99 16.45
C THR A 43 -17.05 -18.82 15.68
N LYS A 44 -16.41 -19.92 15.26
CA LYS A 44 -15.16 -19.97 14.46
C LYS A 44 -15.37 -20.56 13.05
N GLY A 45 -16.57 -21.03 12.70
CA GLY A 45 -16.90 -21.45 11.34
C GLY A 45 -16.82 -20.29 10.33
N ARG A 46 -16.67 -20.63 9.05
CA ARG A 46 -16.73 -19.67 7.93
C ARG A 46 -18.18 -19.20 7.71
N TYR A 47 -18.38 -18.05 7.05
CA TYR A 47 -19.73 -17.56 6.74
C TYR A 47 -20.45 -18.46 5.70
N GLU A 48 -19.66 -19.11 4.86
CA GLU A 48 -20.07 -20.08 3.85
C GLU A 48 -20.68 -21.36 4.46
N GLU A 49 -20.29 -21.79 5.67
CA GLU A 49 -20.84 -23.01 6.31
C GLU A 49 -22.36 -22.90 6.60
N VAL A 50 -22.85 -21.68 6.75
CA VAL A 50 -24.28 -21.36 6.97
C VAL A 50 -24.95 -20.73 5.75
N ASN A 51 -24.20 -20.55 4.65
CA ASN A 51 -24.71 -20.10 3.35
C ASN A 51 -23.96 -20.84 2.22
N PRO A 52 -24.17 -22.16 2.02
CA PRO A 52 -23.29 -22.96 1.15
C PRO A 52 -23.25 -22.51 -0.32
N TYR A 53 -24.33 -21.90 -0.81
CA TYR A 53 -24.41 -21.31 -2.15
C TYR A 53 -23.37 -20.19 -2.41
N LEU A 54 -22.78 -19.61 -1.35
CA LEU A 54 -21.68 -18.64 -1.45
C LEU A 54 -20.31 -19.27 -1.73
N ILE A 55 -20.22 -20.60 -1.76
CA ILE A 55 -19.02 -21.33 -2.21
C ILE A 55 -18.91 -21.22 -3.75
N ASP A 56 -20.03 -21.31 -4.46
CA ASP A 56 -20.09 -21.27 -5.92
C ASP A 56 -20.20 -19.83 -6.47
N ASP A 57 -21.05 -18.97 -5.87
CA ASP A 57 -21.08 -17.52 -6.13
C ASP A 57 -21.10 -16.73 -4.81
N ILE A 58 -19.93 -16.24 -4.42
CA ILE A 58 -19.72 -15.42 -3.22
C ILE A 58 -20.49 -14.10 -3.21
N LEU A 59 -21.04 -13.65 -4.35
CA LEU A 59 -21.87 -12.45 -4.50
C LEU A 59 -23.34 -12.77 -4.81
N ALA A 60 -23.77 -14.03 -4.69
CA ALA A 60 -25.15 -14.47 -4.90
C ALA A 60 -26.12 -13.82 -3.90
N VAL A 61 -27.33 -13.51 -4.36
CA VAL A 61 -28.42 -13.04 -3.52
C VAL A 61 -29.74 -13.68 -3.93
N ASN A 62 -30.47 -14.26 -2.97
CA ASN A 62 -31.80 -14.78 -3.21
C ASN A 62 -32.86 -13.76 -2.75
N LYS A 63 -33.29 -12.90 -3.68
CA LYS A 63 -34.32 -11.87 -3.40
C LYS A 63 -35.64 -12.46 -2.91
N SER A 64 -35.96 -13.71 -3.24
CA SER A 64 -37.19 -14.39 -2.78
C SER A 64 -37.20 -14.69 -1.27
N LEU A 65 -36.06 -14.58 -0.57
CA LEU A 65 -35.99 -14.65 0.90
C LEU A 65 -36.36 -13.32 1.58
N VAL A 66 -36.40 -12.22 0.84
CA VAL A 66 -36.61 -10.86 1.35
C VAL A 66 -37.77 -10.22 0.59
N LYS A 67 -38.96 -10.79 0.76
CA LYS A 67 -40.20 -10.26 0.16
C LYS A 67 -40.84 -9.23 1.11
N PRO A 68 -41.39 -8.12 0.57
CA PRO A 68 -42.20 -7.21 1.38
C PRO A 68 -43.50 -7.90 1.87
N PRO A 69 -44.09 -7.48 3.00
CA PRO A 69 -45.30 -8.11 3.55
C PRO A 69 -46.54 -8.03 2.63
N SER A 70 -46.62 -7.02 1.78
CA SER A 70 -47.62 -6.87 0.72
C SER A 70 -46.99 -6.16 -0.50
N ALA A 71 -47.71 -6.11 -1.62
CA ALA A 71 -47.26 -5.38 -2.82
C ALA A 71 -47.21 -3.85 -2.65
N GLU A 72 -47.85 -3.30 -1.61
CA GLU A 72 -47.85 -1.86 -1.30
C GLU A 72 -46.72 -1.46 -0.33
N CYS A 73 -46.10 -2.43 0.35
CA CYS A 73 -44.98 -2.17 1.25
C CYS A 73 -43.68 -1.93 0.47
N ARG A 74 -43.06 -0.76 0.68
CA ARG A 74 -41.70 -0.43 0.24
C ARG A 74 -40.72 -0.38 1.41
N GLU A 75 -39.45 -0.67 1.17
CA GLU A 75 -38.42 -0.53 2.20
C GLU A 75 -38.10 0.95 2.43
N ILE A 76 -38.16 1.40 3.69
CA ILE A 76 -37.92 2.80 4.08
C ILE A 76 -36.70 2.99 5.00
N HIS A 77 -36.25 1.92 5.65
CA HIS A 77 -35.13 1.93 6.60
C HIS A 77 -34.54 0.52 6.72
N LEU A 78 -33.23 0.43 6.97
CA LEU A 78 -32.52 -0.83 7.17
C LEU A 78 -31.49 -0.66 8.31
N THR A 79 -31.52 -1.58 9.27
CA THR A 79 -30.48 -1.70 10.31
C THR A 79 -29.86 -3.08 10.24
N ALA A 80 -28.54 -3.14 10.02
CA ALA A 80 -27.78 -4.38 9.93
C ALA A 80 -26.80 -4.49 11.11
N ILE A 81 -27.07 -5.41 12.04
CA ILE A 81 -26.20 -5.67 13.21
C ILE A 81 -25.18 -6.73 12.80
N ILE A 82 -24.00 -6.28 12.37
CA ILE A 82 -22.99 -7.12 11.72
C ILE A 82 -21.83 -7.46 12.68
N ARG A 83 -21.52 -8.75 12.81
CA ARG A 83 -20.36 -9.24 13.57
C ARG A 83 -19.06 -9.03 12.76
N HIS A 84 -17.95 -8.78 13.46
CA HIS A 84 -16.62 -8.73 12.84
C HIS A 84 -16.32 -9.97 11.97
N GLY A 85 -15.53 -9.80 10.91
CA GLY A 85 -15.20 -10.87 9.96
C GLY A 85 -14.23 -11.92 10.52
N SER A 86 -13.82 -12.84 9.66
CA SER A 86 -12.79 -13.85 9.96
C SER A 86 -11.51 -13.19 10.52
N ARG A 87 -10.95 -13.76 11.58
CA ARG A 87 -9.82 -13.17 12.32
C ARG A 87 -8.85 -14.21 12.83
N TYR A 88 -7.63 -13.79 13.13
CA TYR A 88 -6.66 -14.61 13.82
C TYR A 88 -7.12 -14.98 15.24
N PRO A 89 -6.53 -16.02 15.85
CA PRO A 89 -6.65 -16.32 17.28
C PRO A 89 -6.22 -15.14 18.16
N THR A 90 -6.67 -15.11 19.42
CA THR A 90 -6.18 -14.16 20.44
C THR A 90 -4.96 -14.72 21.16
N ILE A 91 -4.08 -13.89 21.74
CA ILE A 91 -2.85 -14.29 22.46
C ILE A 91 -3.12 -15.43 23.47
N LYS A 92 -4.19 -15.32 24.26
CA LYS A 92 -4.62 -16.35 25.21
C LYS A 92 -4.83 -17.74 24.58
N ASN A 93 -5.22 -17.80 23.31
CA ASN A 93 -5.36 -19.04 22.56
C ASN A 93 -4.08 -19.40 21.82
N VAL A 94 -3.32 -18.43 21.31
CA VAL A 94 -2.00 -18.66 20.68
C VAL A 94 -1.07 -19.40 21.64
N LYS A 95 -0.99 -18.96 22.90
CA LYS A 95 -0.19 -19.63 23.94
C LYS A 95 -0.63 -21.08 24.17
N LYS A 96 -1.94 -21.33 24.36
CA LYS A 96 -2.49 -22.69 24.49
C LYS A 96 -2.23 -23.61 23.28
N MET A 97 -2.31 -23.08 22.07
CA MET A 97 -2.00 -23.87 20.86
C MET A 97 -0.50 -24.16 20.76
N ARG A 98 0.37 -23.23 21.20
CA ARG A 98 1.83 -23.41 21.26
C ARG A 98 2.22 -24.44 22.32
N GLU A 99 1.58 -24.42 23.48
CA GLU A 99 1.69 -25.45 24.53
C GLU A 99 1.33 -26.84 23.97
N LEU A 100 0.19 -26.98 23.28
CA LEU A 100 -0.25 -28.24 22.67
C LEU A 100 0.69 -28.70 21.53
N HIS A 101 1.09 -27.80 20.64
CA HIS A 101 2.00 -28.12 19.53
C HIS A 101 3.35 -28.61 20.03
N ASN A 102 3.96 -27.90 21.00
CA ASN A 102 5.20 -28.33 21.65
C ASN A 102 5.04 -29.72 22.29
N LEU A 103 3.92 -29.99 22.98
CA LEU A 103 3.67 -31.27 23.63
C LEU A 103 3.60 -32.43 22.61
N VAL A 104 2.93 -32.23 21.47
CA VAL A 104 2.85 -33.25 20.40
C VAL A 104 4.23 -33.46 19.77
N VAL A 105 4.92 -32.39 19.38
CA VAL A 105 6.26 -32.47 18.75
C VAL A 105 7.30 -33.15 19.66
N GLN A 106 7.19 -32.97 20.98
CA GLN A 106 8.14 -33.55 21.95
C GLN A 106 7.82 -34.98 22.40
N LYS A 107 6.55 -35.43 22.35
CA LYS A 107 6.13 -36.66 23.03
C LYS A 107 5.32 -37.65 22.19
N ALA A 108 4.80 -37.26 21.02
CA ALA A 108 4.01 -38.16 20.19
C ALA A 108 4.92 -38.94 19.22
N SER A 109 4.74 -40.25 19.16
CA SER A 109 5.44 -41.17 18.25
C SER A 109 4.44 -42.05 17.51
N GLY A 110 4.77 -42.40 16.27
CA GLY A 110 3.94 -43.21 15.38
C GLY A 110 4.17 -42.88 13.91
N GLU A 111 3.82 -43.82 13.04
CA GLU A 111 4.01 -43.69 11.58
C GLU A 111 2.82 -43.02 10.85
N GLU A 112 1.77 -42.70 11.61
CA GLU A 112 0.53 -42.12 11.12
C GLU A 112 0.75 -40.85 10.29
N ARG A 113 0.08 -40.77 9.13
CA ARG A 113 0.27 -39.66 8.18
C ARG A 113 -0.06 -38.31 8.82
N TRP A 114 -1.18 -38.20 9.52
CA TRP A 114 -1.62 -36.97 10.19
C TRP A 114 -0.64 -36.53 11.29
N LEU A 115 0.02 -37.48 11.96
CA LEU A 115 1.00 -37.17 12.99
C LEU A 115 2.28 -36.59 12.38
N ARG A 116 2.78 -37.17 11.28
CA ARG A 116 3.91 -36.63 10.51
C ARG A 116 3.61 -35.23 9.96
N GLU A 117 2.38 -34.99 9.50
CA GLU A 117 1.94 -33.67 9.04
C GLU A 117 1.92 -32.64 10.20
N ILE A 118 1.49 -33.03 11.42
CA ILE A 118 1.52 -32.14 12.59
C ILE A 118 2.95 -31.87 13.10
N THR A 119 3.84 -32.86 13.11
CA THR A 119 5.22 -32.65 13.58
C THR A 119 6.07 -31.82 12.60
N GLN A 120 5.74 -31.85 11.31
CA GLN A 120 6.33 -30.97 10.29
C GLN A 120 5.66 -29.57 10.23
N TRP A 121 4.42 -29.44 10.70
CA TRP A 121 3.70 -28.17 10.71
C TRP A 121 4.34 -27.16 11.67
N LYS A 122 4.69 -25.97 11.15
CA LYS A 122 5.31 -24.89 11.92
C LYS A 122 4.24 -24.05 12.63
N MET A 123 4.44 -23.77 13.92
CA MET A 123 3.58 -22.86 14.70
C MET A 123 3.73 -21.40 14.23
N TRP A 124 2.99 -21.05 13.17
CA TRP A 124 3.07 -19.74 12.52
C TRP A 124 2.24 -18.64 13.19
N TYR A 125 1.45 -18.96 14.23
CA TYR A 125 0.72 -17.96 15.00
C TYR A 125 1.66 -17.21 15.97
N THR A 126 1.93 -15.94 15.67
CA THR A 126 2.67 -15.01 16.55
C THR A 126 1.73 -14.29 17.51
N ASP A 127 2.25 -13.83 18.65
CA ASP A 127 1.43 -13.14 19.67
C ASP A 127 0.86 -11.80 19.15
N GLU A 128 1.57 -11.13 18.23
CA GLU A 128 1.07 -9.90 17.57
C GLU A 128 -0.26 -10.08 16.83
N MET A 129 -0.59 -11.30 16.40
CA MET A 129 -1.79 -11.57 15.60
C MET A 129 -3.09 -11.33 16.38
N ASP A 130 -3.04 -10.99 17.68
CA ASP A 130 -4.15 -10.92 18.65
C ASP A 130 -5.49 -10.46 18.08
N GLY A 131 -6.28 -11.43 17.62
CA GLY A 131 -7.59 -11.17 17.05
C GLY A 131 -7.62 -10.18 15.88
N ARG A 132 -6.49 -9.87 15.22
CA ARG A 132 -6.42 -9.01 14.02
C ARG A 132 -7.29 -9.65 12.91
N LEU A 133 -8.00 -8.81 12.16
CA LEU A 133 -8.84 -9.26 11.04
C LEU A 133 -7.94 -9.86 9.94
N VAL A 134 -8.28 -11.03 9.39
CA VAL A 134 -7.50 -11.63 8.28
C VAL A 134 -8.02 -11.16 6.93
N GLN A 135 -7.28 -11.42 5.84
CA GLN A 135 -7.73 -11.04 4.49
C GLN A 135 -9.08 -11.67 4.09
N LYS A 136 -9.36 -12.92 4.49
CA LYS A 136 -10.71 -13.50 4.36
C LYS A 136 -11.77 -12.67 5.11
N GLY A 137 -11.44 -12.11 6.27
CA GLY A 137 -12.31 -11.22 7.06
C GLY A 137 -12.56 -9.86 6.41
N VAL A 138 -11.59 -9.32 5.68
CA VAL A 138 -11.77 -8.14 4.82
C VAL A 138 -12.74 -8.47 3.67
N LEU A 139 -12.55 -9.62 3.02
CA LEU A 139 -13.41 -10.10 1.94
C LEU A 139 -14.84 -10.44 2.41
N ASP A 140 -15.00 -11.03 3.61
CA ASP A 140 -16.30 -11.33 4.23
C ASP A 140 -17.22 -10.09 4.21
N HIS A 141 -16.67 -8.93 4.59
CA HIS A 141 -17.41 -7.66 4.65
C HIS A 141 -17.53 -6.95 3.31
N ARG A 142 -16.49 -6.99 2.45
CA ARG A 142 -16.60 -6.47 1.08
C ARG A 142 -17.71 -7.18 0.30
N HIS A 143 -17.78 -8.50 0.39
CA HIS A 143 -18.81 -9.30 -0.29
C HIS A 143 -20.19 -9.14 0.38
N LEU A 144 -20.27 -9.03 1.70
CA LEU A 144 -21.53 -8.74 2.40
C LEU A 144 -22.11 -7.38 2.02
N ALA A 145 -21.27 -6.34 1.88
CA ALA A 145 -21.69 -5.02 1.43
C ALA A 145 -22.32 -5.06 0.03
N VAL A 146 -21.66 -5.73 -0.92
CA VAL A 146 -22.18 -5.94 -2.27
C VAL A 146 -23.51 -6.70 -2.26
N ARG A 147 -23.61 -7.79 -1.49
CA ARG A 147 -24.86 -8.57 -1.37
C ARG A 147 -26.00 -7.75 -0.77
N LEU A 148 -25.74 -6.96 0.27
CA LEU A 148 -26.77 -6.10 0.88
C LEU A 148 -27.22 -4.97 -0.05
N SER A 149 -26.33 -4.37 -0.85
CA SER A 149 -26.73 -3.42 -1.91
C SER A 149 -27.57 -4.09 -3.01
N LYS A 150 -27.18 -5.28 -3.48
CA LYS A 150 -27.98 -6.05 -4.46
C LYS A 150 -29.38 -6.42 -3.93
N LEU A 151 -29.51 -6.66 -2.62
CA LEU A 151 -30.79 -6.97 -1.95
C LEU A 151 -31.66 -5.73 -1.73
N PHE A 152 -31.08 -4.63 -1.22
CA PHE A 152 -31.79 -3.41 -0.82
C PHE A 152 -31.32 -2.17 -1.61
N PRO A 153 -31.43 -2.15 -2.96
CA PRO A 153 -30.89 -1.08 -3.78
C PRO A 153 -31.57 0.28 -3.56
N SER A 154 -32.77 0.30 -2.98
CA SER A 154 -33.52 1.49 -2.56
C SER A 154 -32.93 2.18 -1.30
N LEU A 155 -32.15 1.45 -0.49
CA LEU A 155 -31.64 1.92 0.81
C LEU A 155 -30.11 1.92 0.89
N ILE A 156 -29.45 0.96 0.25
CA ILE A 156 -27.99 0.91 0.09
C ILE A 156 -27.70 1.19 -1.40
N SER A 157 -27.72 2.48 -1.73
CA SER A 157 -27.44 3.04 -3.05
C SER A 157 -26.24 3.99 -3.00
N LYS A 158 -25.67 4.30 -4.18
CA LYS A 158 -24.52 5.21 -4.32
C LYS A 158 -24.86 6.61 -3.78
N GLU A 159 -26.04 7.09 -4.16
CA GLU A 159 -26.60 8.39 -3.79
C GLU A 159 -26.78 8.45 -2.26
N LYS A 160 -27.37 7.41 -1.65
CA LYS A 160 -27.54 7.36 -0.19
C LYS A 160 -26.23 7.26 0.58
N LEU A 161 -25.13 6.79 -0.02
CA LEU A 161 -23.80 6.90 0.58
C LEU A 161 -23.25 8.33 0.47
N GLN A 162 -23.37 8.95 -0.71
CA GLN A 162 -22.84 10.29 -0.97
C GLN A 162 -23.58 11.39 -0.18
N ASP A 163 -24.90 11.29 -0.06
CA ASP A 163 -25.74 12.17 0.76
C ASP A 163 -25.49 12.06 2.29
N GLY A 164 -24.65 11.13 2.75
CA GLY A 164 -24.49 10.80 4.18
C GLY A 164 -25.69 10.07 4.82
N HIS A 165 -26.67 9.62 4.01
CA HIS A 165 -27.86 8.92 4.50
C HIS A 165 -27.56 7.51 5.07
N ILE A 166 -26.43 6.89 4.72
CA ILE A 166 -25.98 5.60 5.29
C ILE A 166 -25.04 5.83 6.49
N LYS A 167 -25.52 5.56 7.71
CA LYS A 167 -24.75 5.69 8.95
C LYS A 167 -24.03 4.39 9.33
N PHE A 168 -22.71 4.48 9.55
CA PHE A 168 -21.89 3.36 10.00
C PHE A 168 -21.59 3.47 11.50
N MET A 169 -21.86 2.41 12.26
CA MET A 169 -21.57 2.32 13.70
C MET A 169 -20.71 1.09 13.97
N THR A 170 -19.76 1.20 14.90
CA THR A 170 -18.82 0.11 15.21
C THR A 170 -18.36 0.17 16.66
N SER A 171 -17.88 -0.96 17.21
CA SER A 171 -17.32 -1.00 18.57
C SER A 171 -15.80 -0.79 18.55
N SER A 172 -15.24 -0.30 19.66
CA SER A 172 -13.82 0.07 19.85
C SER A 172 -12.81 -1.09 19.79
N LYS A 173 -13.16 -2.25 19.22
CA LYS A 173 -12.22 -3.35 18.97
C LYS A 173 -11.77 -3.28 17.51
N HIS A 174 -10.45 -3.26 17.29
CA HIS A 174 -9.78 -3.14 15.98
C HIS A 174 -10.43 -3.96 14.86
N ARG A 175 -10.68 -5.25 15.11
CA ARG A 175 -11.36 -6.15 14.16
C ARG A 175 -12.77 -5.70 13.73
N CYS A 176 -13.50 -4.98 14.58
CA CYS A 176 -14.81 -4.42 14.26
C CYS A 176 -14.65 -3.18 13.38
N VAL A 177 -13.75 -2.26 13.76
CA VAL A 177 -13.40 -1.07 12.96
C VAL A 177 -12.94 -1.49 11.55
N ASN A 178 -12.00 -2.42 11.45
CA ASN A 178 -11.52 -2.93 10.16
C ASN A 178 -12.61 -3.66 9.36
N SER A 179 -13.60 -4.27 10.03
CA SER A 179 -14.76 -4.86 9.35
C SER A 179 -15.67 -3.79 8.74
N THR A 180 -15.94 -2.70 9.47
CA THR A 180 -16.69 -1.54 8.99
C THR A 180 -16.01 -0.87 7.80
N LEU A 181 -14.70 -0.61 7.89
CA LEU A 181 -13.91 -0.07 6.78
C LEU A 181 -13.91 -1.00 5.56
N SER A 182 -13.82 -2.32 5.78
CA SER A 182 -13.91 -3.32 4.70
C SER A 182 -15.28 -3.32 4.03
N PHE A 183 -16.36 -3.13 4.79
CA PHE A 183 -17.73 -3.00 4.26
C PHE A 183 -17.87 -1.75 3.39
N GLN A 184 -17.38 -0.60 3.88
CA GLN A 184 -17.38 0.67 3.15
C GLN A 184 -16.62 0.57 1.82
N GLY A 185 -15.41 -0.01 1.82
CA GLY A 185 -14.65 -0.28 0.60
C GLY A 185 -15.33 -1.29 -0.35
N GLY A 186 -16.21 -2.15 0.17
CA GLY A 186 -17.06 -3.03 -0.65
C GLY A 186 -18.10 -2.27 -1.46
N LEU A 187 -18.74 -1.27 -0.84
CA LEU A 187 -19.66 -0.35 -1.52
C LEU A 187 -18.91 0.59 -2.47
N ALA A 188 -17.78 1.15 -2.02
CA ALA A 188 -17.00 2.08 -2.83
C ALA A 188 -16.50 1.43 -4.12
N LYS A 189 -15.99 0.19 -4.05
CA LYS A 189 -15.62 -0.59 -5.24
C LYS A 189 -16.81 -0.98 -6.12
N LEU A 190 -17.97 -1.32 -5.54
CA LEU A 190 -19.19 -1.63 -6.32
C LEU A 190 -19.64 -0.46 -7.20
N TRP A 191 -19.41 0.76 -6.74
CA TRP A 191 -19.89 2.01 -7.35
C TRP A 191 -18.79 2.87 -7.98
N ALA A 192 -17.58 2.31 -8.13
CA ALA A 192 -16.36 2.95 -8.61
C ALA A 192 -16.01 4.28 -7.91
N ILE A 193 -16.33 4.41 -6.62
CA ILE A 193 -16.13 5.65 -5.84
C ILE A 193 -14.65 5.81 -5.44
N GLU A 194 -13.94 4.71 -5.14
CA GLU A 194 -12.49 4.74 -4.89
C GLU A 194 -11.74 5.22 -6.16
N ASP A 195 -12.00 4.59 -7.32
CA ASP A 195 -11.26 4.87 -8.55
C ASP A 195 -11.58 6.25 -9.16
N MET A 196 -12.85 6.67 -9.21
CA MET A 196 -13.24 7.85 -10.00
C MET A 196 -12.81 9.19 -9.37
N ALA A 197 -12.66 9.27 -8.04
CA ALA A 197 -12.16 10.47 -7.38
C ALA A 197 -10.64 10.63 -7.54
N GLU A 198 -9.87 9.54 -7.37
CA GLU A 198 -8.42 9.54 -7.63
C GLU A 198 -8.14 9.76 -9.14
N ALA A 199 -8.96 9.21 -10.04
CA ALA A 199 -8.87 9.45 -11.48
C ALA A 199 -9.19 10.91 -11.87
N ALA A 200 -10.23 11.53 -11.31
CA ALA A 200 -10.53 12.94 -11.57
C ALA A 200 -9.41 13.88 -11.04
N PHE A 201 -8.83 13.56 -9.88
CA PHE A 201 -7.69 14.28 -9.34
C PHE A 201 -6.46 14.15 -10.24
N TYR A 202 -6.16 12.95 -10.75
CA TYR A 202 -5.07 12.74 -11.69
C TYR A 202 -5.33 13.36 -13.07
N LEU A 203 -6.58 13.39 -13.56
CA LEU A 203 -6.94 14.12 -14.80
C LEU A 203 -6.68 15.62 -14.64
N CYS A 204 -7.11 16.22 -13.53
CA CYS A 204 -6.78 17.61 -13.20
C CYS A 204 -5.25 17.84 -13.17
N ALA A 205 -4.52 17.02 -12.42
CA ALA A 205 -3.08 17.18 -12.24
C ALA A 205 -2.27 16.96 -13.53
N TYR A 206 -2.62 15.95 -14.34
CA TYR A 206 -1.91 15.66 -15.59
C TYR A 206 -2.25 16.65 -16.71
N GLU A 207 -3.49 17.13 -16.83
CA GLU A 207 -3.80 18.17 -17.82
C GLU A 207 -3.12 19.50 -17.47
N LEU A 208 -3.01 19.85 -16.19
CA LEU A 208 -2.20 20.99 -15.75
C LEU A 208 -0.71 20.77 -16.05
N ALA A 209 -0.14 19.63 -15.69
CA ALA A 209 1.30 19.36 -15.83
C ALA A 209 1.77 19.14 -17.28
N ILE A 210 0.91 18.63 -18.17
CA ILE A 210 1.26 18.27 -19.56
C ILE A 210 0.80 19.34 -20.57
N LYS A 211 -0.35 19.97 -20.34
CA LYS A 211 -0.96 20.92 -21.30
C LYS A 211 -0.98 22.36 -20.78
N THR A 212 -0.63 22.60 -19.51
CA THR A 212 -0.73 23.92 -18.85
C THR A 212 -2.15 24.49 -18.88
N ILE A 213 -3.18 23.64 -18.73
CA ILE A 213 -4.59 24.05 -18.68
C ILE A 213 -5.20 23.80 -17.29
N ASN A 214 -6.10 24.68 -16.86
CA ASN A 214 -7.00 24.36 -15.76
C ASN A 214 -8.11 23.44 -16.29
N SER A 215 -8.08 22.17 -15.90
CA SER A 215 -9.04 21.17 -16.37
C SER A 215 -10.40 21.33 -15.69
N PRO A 216 -11.54 21.11 -16.39
CA PRO A 216 -12.84 21.01 -15.73
C PRO A 216 -12.89 19.97 -14.60
N TRP A 217 -12.05 18.93 -14.66
CA TRP A 217 -11.92 17.93 -13.60
C TRP A 217 -11.41 18.51 -12.27
N CYS A 218 -10.73 19.66 -12.29
CA CYS A 218 -10.28 20.36 -11.08
C CYS A 218 -11.45 20.92 -10.25
N GLN A 219 -12.56 21.29 -10.89
CA GLN A 219 -13.72 21.90 -10.23
C GLN A 219 -14.41 20.97 -9.21
N LEU A 220 -14.19 19.66 -9.34
CA LEU A 220 -14.66 18.64 -8.38
C LEU A 220 -13.98 18.72 -7.00
N PHE A 221 -12.97 19.59 -6.86
CA PHE A 221 -12.15 19.76 -5.66
C PHE A 221 -12.11 21.21 -5.15
N ASP A 222 -12.88 22.13 -5.76
CA ASP A 222 -12.96 23.53 -5.34
C ASP A 222 -13.78 23.73 -4.06
N GLU A 223 -13.43 24.76 -3.29
CA GLU A 223 -13.93 24.98 -1.92
C GLU A 223 -15.27 25.72 -1.91
N ALA A 224 -16.36 25.00 -2.24
CA ALA A 224 -17.73 25.49 -2.06
C ALA A 224 -18.25 25.31 -0.61
N ASP A 225 -18.07 24.12 -0.03
CA ASP A 225 -18.67 23.74 1.26
C ASP A 225 -17.62 23.58 2.38
N ALA A 226 -17.39 24.65 3.14
CA ALA A 226 -16.56 24.65 4.34
C ALA A 226 -17.07 23.75 5.49
N LEU A 227 -18.22 23.09 5.31
CA LEU A 227 -18.83 22.16 6.26
C LEU A 227 -18.47 20.69 6.00
N HIS A 228 -17.74 20.37 4.92
CA HIS A 228 -17.32 19.01 4.58
C HIS A 228 -15.80 18.90 4.47
N LEU A 229 -15.27 17.68 4.69
CA LEU A 229 -13.84 17.43 4.80
C LEU A 229 -13.14 17.75 3.45
N PRO A 230 -12.20 18.72 3.38
CA PRO A 230 -11.76 19.27 2.08
C PRO A 230 -11.05 18.21 1.23
N HIS A 231 -11.75 17.70 0.21
CA HIS A 231 -11.36 16.49 -0.53
C HIS A 231 -9.94 16.57 -1.11
N LYS A 232 -9.51 17.75 -1.60
CA LYS A 232 -8.13 17.98 -2.08
C LYS A 232 -7.06 17.73 -1.01
N GLN A 233 -7.31 18.13 0.23
CA GLN A 233 -6.38 17.95 1.35
C GLN A 233 -6.37 16.48 1.83
N VAL A 234 -7.52 15.80 1.77
CA VAL A 234 -7.64 14.37 2.05
C VAL A 234 -6.88 13.52 1.02
N LEU A 235 -6.99 13.85 -0.27
CA LEU A 235 -6.26 13.18 -1.35
C LEU A 235 -4.75 13.45 -1.30
N GLU A 236 -4.35 14.69 -1.05
CA GLU A 236 -2.93 15.04 -0.78
C GLU A 236 -2.39 14.22 0.38
N TYR A 237 -3.11 14.17 1.52
CA TYR A 237 -2.67 13.42 2.69
C TYR A 237 -2.66 11.89 2.45
N ALA A 238 -3.60 11.36 1.66
CA ALA A 238 -3.59 9.95 1.28
C ALA A 238 -2.37 9.59 0.40
N ASN A 239 -1.96 10.50 -0.50
CA ASN A 239 -0.73 10.33 -1.27
C ASN A 239 0.53 10.50 -0.42
N ASP A 240 0.57 11.47 0.50
CA ASP A 240 1.66 11.61 1.47
C ASP A 240 1.80 10.36 2.34
N LEU A 241 0.70 9.81 2.86
CA LEU A 241 0.70 8.58 3.64
C LEU A 241 1.18 7.37 2.82
N LYS A 242 0.75 7.27 1.56
CA LYS A 242 1.19 6.25 0.57
C LYS A 242 2.70 6.30 0.36
N GLN A 243 3.30 7.49 0.31
CA GLN A 243 4.76 7.67 0.15
C GLN A 243 5.54 7.53 1.46
N PHE A 244 5.03 8.06 2.57
CA PHE A 244 5.63 7.95 3.91
C PHE A 244 5.92 6.50 4.27
N TRP A 245 4.94 5.61 4.09
CA TRP A 245 5.08 4.20 4.46
C TRP A 245 5.82 3.33 3.43
N LYS A 246 5.82 3.70 2.13
CA LYS A 246 6.47 2.90 1.06
C LYS A 246 7.88 3.35 0.66
N ARG A 247 8.25 4.60 0.93
CA ARG A 247 9.45 5.27 0.39
C ARG A 247 10.18 6.17 1.41
N SER A 248 9.67 6.28 2.64
CA SER A 248 10.23 7.17 3.66
C SER A 248 10.04 6.60 5.08
N TYR A 249 9.94 7.46 6.10
CA TYR A 249 10.03 7.18 7.54
C TYR A 249 9.07 6.12 8.14
N GLY A 250 8.18 5.49 7.38
CA GLY A 250 7.39 4.36 7.89
C GLY A 250 8.22 3.12 8.23
N HIS A 251 9.35 2.89 7.54
CA HIS A 251 10.27 1.78 7.79
C HIS A 251 11.72 2.18 7.50
N ASP A 252 12.66 1.85 8.39
CA ASP A 252 14.08 2.27 8.29
C ASP A 252 14.77 1.81 6.99
N ILE A 253 14.40 0.64 6.47
CA ILE A 253 14.93 0.12 5.20
C ILE A 253 14.58 1.02 3.99
N ASN A 254 13.50 1.80 4.07
CA ASN A 254 13.05 2.64 2.96
C ASN A 254 14.09 3.71 2.61
N SER A 255 14.75 4.32 3.60
CA SER A 255 15.79 5.33 3.37
C SER A 255 17.15 4.71 3.02
N LYS A 256 17.48 3.56 3.63
CA LYS A 256 18.73 2.83 3.36
C LYS A 256 18.84 2.31 1.92
N SER A 257 17.75 2.23 1.17
CA SER A 257 17.79 1.99 -0.28
C SER A 257 18.60 3.06 -1.05
N SER A 258 18.84 4.25 -0.45
CA SER A 258 19.72 5.29 -0.99
C SER A 258 21.18 5.25 -0.49
N CYS A 259 21.64 4.25 0.27
CA CYS A 259 23.04 4.20 0.74
C CYS A 259 24.06 4.40 -0.41
N ILE A 260 23.86 3.75 -1.57
CA ILE A 260 24.76 3.86 -2.73
C ILE A 260 24.83 5.31 -3.25
N LEU A 261 23.67 5.97 -3.40
CA LEU A 261 23.59 7.35 -3.90
C LEU A 261 24.17 8.35 -2.88
N PHE A 262 23.93 8.12 -1.59
CA PHE A 262 24.51 8.91 -0.51
C PHE A 262 26.05 8.85 -0.52
N HIS A 263 26.63 7.65 -0.67
CA HIS A 263 28.09 7.48 -0.76
C HIS A 263 28.68 8.06 -2.04
N ASP A 264 28.03 7.90 -3.20
CA ASP A 264 28.46 8.53 -4.46
C ASP A 264 28.53 10.06 -4.34
N VAL A 265 27.49 10.67 -3.76
CA VAL A 265 27.42 12.11 -3.50
C VAL A 265 28.55 12.59 -2.59
N PHE A 266 28.75 11.96 -1.43
CA PHE A 266 29.81 12.37 -0.50
C PHE A 266 31.22 12.06 -1.02
N SER A 267 31.41 10.99 -1.78
CA SER A 267 32.68 10.67 -2.46
C SER A 267 33.09 11.76 -3.47
N ARG A 268 32.13 12.29 -4.24
CA ARG A 268 32.37 13.40 -5.18
C ARG A 268 32.71 14.70 -4.45
N LEU A 269 31.99 15.02 -3.37
CA LEU A 269 32.27 16.18 -2.52
C LEU A 269 33.64 16.07 -1.84
N ASP A 270 34.01 14.90 -1.35
CA ASP A 270 35.35 14.63 -0.77
C ASP A 270 36.47 14.77 -1.79
N ARG A 271 36.29 14.28 -3.02
CA ARG A 271 37.27 14.47 -4.09
C ARG A 271 37.49 15.96 -4.39
N ALA A 272 36.42 16.73 -4.61
CA ALA A 272 36.52 18.17 -4.87
C ALA A 272 37.12 18.95 -3.68
N ALA A 273 36.74 18.58 -2.44
CA ALA A 273 37.31 19.14 -1.22
C ALA A 273 38.81 18.86 -1.10
N ASN A 274 39.27 17.67 -1.47
CA ASN A 274 40.68 17.29 -1.45
C ASN A 274 41.47 17.98 -2.56
N GLU A 275 40.91 18.11 -3.77
CA GLU A 275 41.53 18.84 -4.89
C GLU A 275 41.79 20.31 -4.53
N ILE A 276 40.80 21.01 -3.95
CA ILE A 276 40.98 22.39 -3.44
C ILE A 276 42.04 22.44 -2.32
N ARG A 277 41.98 21.52 -1.35
CA ARG A 277 42.95 21.45 -0.24
C ARG A 277 44.39 21.15 -0.70
N SER A 278 44.58 20.47 -1.84
CA SER A 278 45.90 20.26 -2.46
C SER A 278 46.31 21.39 -3.42
N GLY A 279 45.62 22.53 -3.43
CA GLY A 279 45.90 23.65 -4.32
C GLY A 279 45.73 23.31 -5.81
N SER A 280 44.87 22.33 -6.10
CA SER A 280 44.62 21.78 -7.44
C SER A 280 43.28 22.25 -7.97
N ASN A 281 43.14 22.31 -9.30
CA ASN A 281 41.86 22.65 -9.94
C ASN A 281 40.88 21.47 -9.79
N VAL A 282 39.61 21.77 -9.49
CA VAL A 282 38.54 20.75 -9.39
C VAL A 282 38.33 20.08 -10.75
N THR A 283 38.36 18.74 -10.78
CA THR A 283 38.29 17.97 -12.04
C THR A 283 36.86 17.72 -12.53
N GLU A 284 35.91 17.55 -11.61
CA GLU A 284 34.48 17.36 -11.91
C GLU A 284 33.67 18.49 -11.26
N ALA A 285 33.57 19.63 -11.94
CA ALA A 285 32.94 20.85 -11.41
C ALA A 285 31.42 20.75 -11.18
N ALA A 286 30.74 19.78 -11.79
CA ALA A 286 29.32 19.52 -11.57
C ALA A 286 28.96 18.07 -11.94
N THR A 287 28.05 17.47 -11.18
CA THR A 287 27.45 16.16 -11.45
C THR A 287 25.94 16.31 -11.57
N ILE A 288 25.37 15.98 -12.74
CA ILE A 288 23.91 16.03 -12.95
C ILE A 288 23.38 14.60 -13.00
N GLN A 289 22.55 14.24 -12.01
CA GLN A 289 21.91 12.93 -11.91
C GLN A 289 20.39 13.10 -11.99
N VAL A 290 19.74 12.33 -12.86
CA VAL A 290 18.28 12.36 -13.06
C VAL A 290 17.70 11.02 -12.63
N GLY A 291 16.73 11.05 -11.72
CA GLY A 291 16.07 9.87 -11.17
C GLY A 291 14.56 10.08 -11.00
N HIS A 292 13.91 9.19 -10.26
CA HIS A 292 12.49 9.30 -9.95
C HIS A 292 12.27 9.99 -8.60
N ALA A 293 11.01 10.37 -8.30
CA ALA A 293 10.61 10.73 -6.95
C ALA A 293 10.97 9.60 -5.94
N ASP A 294 10.79 8.35 -6.35
CA ASP A 294 11.19 7.14 -5.62
C ASP A 294 12.72 6.99 -5.44
N THR A 295 13.55 7.81 -6.10
CA THR A 295 15.02 7.86 -5.94
C THR A 295 15.44 8.97 -4.97
N LEU A 296 14.88 10.17 -5.15
CA LEU A 296 15.23 11.36 -4.34
C LEU A 296 14.56 11.35 -2.95
N LEU A 297 13.33 10.83 -2.82
CA LEU A 297 12.61 10.80 -1.54
C LEU A 297 13.31 9.92 -0.48
N PRO A 298 13.79 8.70 -0.80
CA PRO A 298 14.64 7.93 0.11
C PRO A 298 15.93 8.66 0.53
N LEU A 299 16.60 9.37 -0.38
CA LEU A 299 17.80 10.15 -0.05
C LEU A 299 17.49 11.31 0.92
N LEU A 300 16.43 12.07 0.67
CA LEU A 300 15.98 13.13 1.59
C LEU A 300 15.61 12.56 2.97
N THR A 301 15.04 11.35 3.00
CA THR A 301 14.71 10.62 4.23
C THR A 301 15.97 10.16 4.98
N LEU A 302 16.99 9.69 4.24
CA LEU A 302 18.26 9.22 4.78
C LEU A 302 19.07 10.38 5.40
N LEU A 303 18.99 11.56 4.78
CA LEU A 303 19.54 12.82 5.30
C LEU A 303 18.70 13.47 6.41
N GLY A 304 17.58 12.85 6.83
CA GLY A 304 16.76 13.29 7.96
C GLY A 304 15.81 14.46 7.67
N PHE A 305 15.72 14.95 6.42
CA PHE A 305 14.87 16.09 6.08
C PHE A 305 13.37 15.76 6.19
N PHE A 306 12.55 16.75 6.57
CA PHE A 306 11.09 16.66 6.67
C PHE A 306 10.56 15.55 7.61
N LYS A 307 11.35 15.17 8.63
CA LYS A 307 10.93 14.19 9.64
C LYS A 307 9.98 14.82 10.67
N ASP A 308 8.70 14.50 10.57
CA ASP A 308 7.70 14.88 11.58
C ASP A 308 7.96 14.23 12.95
N SER A 309 7.63 14.95 14.03
CA SER A 309 7.73 14.45 15.42
C SER A 309 6.68 13.38 15.74
N VAL A 310 5.57 13.36 15.00
CA VAL A 310 4.52 12.33 15.04
C VAL A 310 4.42 11.71 13.66
N PRO A 311 4.53 10.38 13.50
CA PRO A 311 4.38 9.73 12.20
C PRO A 311 3.02 9.99 11.54
N LEU A 312 2.99 10.01 10.20
CA LEU A 312 1.73 10.07 9.45
C LEU A 312 0.99 8.74 9.60
N THR A 313 -0.27 8.78 10.05
CA THR A 313 -1.15 7.59 10.16
C THR A 313 -2.45 7.81 9.41
N SER A 314 -3.23 6.75 9.21
CA SER A 314 -4.56 6.82 8.57
C SER A 314 -5.64 7.53 9.41
N ASN A 315 -5.34 7.95 10.64
CA ASN A 315 -6.30 8.55 11.56
C ASN A 315 -5.88 9.90 12.16
N ASN A 316 -4.68 10.43 11.87
CA ASN A 316 -4.20 11.71 12.40
C ASN A 316 -4.16 12.87 11.37
N TYR A 317 -4.77 12.69 10.19
CA TYR A 317 -4.93 13.72 9.13
C TYR A 317 -5.25 15.12 9.66
N VAL A 318 -6.28 15.25 10.51
CA VAL A 318 -6.76 16.54 11.04
C VAL A 318 -5.69 17.25 11.88
N THR A 319 -4.91 16.49 12.64
CA THR A 319 -3.77 17.02 13.43
C THR A 319 -2.49 17.19 12.61
N GLN A 320 -2.39 16.57 11.42
CA GLN A 320 -1.25 16.64 10.50
C GLN A 320 -1.42 17.70 9.39
N GLY A 321 -2.26 18.71 9.62
CA GLY A 321 -2.48 19.82 8.67
C GLY A 321 -1.23 20.66 8.38
N GLN A 322 -0.29 20.72 9.34
CA GLN A 322 0.99 21.46 9.23
C GLN A 322 2.23 20.53 9.25
N ARG A 323 2.06 19.26 8.86
CA ARG A 323 3.15 18.28 8.72
C ARG A 323 4.31 18.80 7.86
N ALA A 324 5.53 18.45 8.24
CA ALA A 324 6.73 18.66 7.44
C ALA A 324 6.76 17.73 6.22
N PHE A 325 6.36 16.47 6.38
CA PHE A 325 6.30 15.49 5.30
C PHE A 325 5.11 15.74 4.38
N ARG A 326 5.34 16.55 3.33
CA ARG A 326 4.33 16.97 2.36
C ARG A 326 4.87 16.90 0.94
N THR A 327 4.57 15.80 0.25
CA THR A 327 5.16 15.46 -1.06
C THR A 327 4.81 16.46 -2.16
N SER A 328 3.67 17.13 -2.07
CA SER A 328 3.29 18.25 -2.96
C SER A 328 4.23 19.46 -2.91
N ARG A 329 5.03 19.60 -1.83
CA ARG A 329 6.06 20.64 -1.67
C ARG A 329 7.49 20.12 -1.83
N MET A 330 7.72 18.87 -1.42
CA MET A 330 9.04 18.23 -1.49
C MET A 330 9.35 17.69 -2.89
N MET A 331 8.38 17.04 -3.53
CA MET A 331 8.55 16.14 -4.68
C MET A 331 7.62 16.47 -5.88
N PRO A 332 7.54 17.73 -6.36
CA PRO A 332 6.85 18.04 -7.63
C PRO A 332 7.54 17.37 -8.84
N TYR A 333 6.96 17.50 -10.04
CA TYR A 333 7.71 17.25 -11.27
C TYR A 333 8.95 18.17 -11.33
N ALA A 334 10.06 17.63 -11.83
CA ALA A 334 11.38 18.27 -11.82
C ALA A 334 11.92 18.67 -10.43
N ALA A 335 11.45 18.03 -9.35
CA ALA A 335 12.02 18.20 -8.02
C ALA A 335 13.54 17.96 -8.00
N ASN A 336 14.28 18.88 -7.38
CA ASN A 336 15.74 18.91 -7.41
C ASN A 336 16.33 19.08 -6.01
N LEU A 337 17.30 18.23 -5.64
CA LEU A 337 18.21 18.46 -4.51
C LEU A 337 19.56 18.84 -5.11
N VAL A 338 20.04 20.03 -4.78
CA VAL A 338 21.36 20.52 -5.20
C VAL A 338 22.22 20.69 -3.97
N LEU A 339 23.45 20.17 -4.01
CA LEU A 339 24.45 20.35 -2.95
C LEU A 339 25.60 21.16 -3.54
N VAL A 340 25.88 22.32 -2.94
CA VAL A 340 26.90 23.27 -3.41
C VAL A 340 28.02 23.37 -2.40
N LEU A 341 29.22 22.95 -2.80
CA LEU A 341 30.44 23.08 -2.01
C LEU A 341 31.11 24.43 -2.34
N TYR A 342 31.23 25.30 -1.34
CA TYR A 342 31.88 26.59 -1.44
C TYR A 342 33.25 26.57 -0.75
N ASP A 343 34.23 27.27 -1.31
CA ASP A 343 35.46 27.64 -0.61
C ASP A 343 35.34 29.06 -0.05
N CYS A 344 35.22 29.18 1.27
CA CYS A 344 35.21 30.45 1.99
C CYS A 344 36.60 30.71 2.61
N SER A 345 37.55 31.06 1.74
CA SER A 345 38.95 31.39 2.10
C SER A 345 39.66 30.27 2.87
N GLY A 346 39.59 29.04 2.35
CA GLY A 346 40.10 27.81 2.95
C GLY A 346 39.06 27.05 3.78
N ASN A 347 37.97 27.71 4.21
CA ASN A 347 36.88 27.07 4.96
C ASN A 347 35.83 26.53 3.99
N LEU A 348 35.89 25.23 3.72
CA LEU A 348 34.89 24.57 2.87
C LEU A 348 33.52 24.52 3.57
N ARG A 349 32.47 24.97 2.88
CA ARG A 349 31.07 24.97 3.37
C ARG A 349 30.15 24.25 2.39
N LEU A 350 29.13 23.56 2.89
CA LEU A 350 28.16 22.83 2.06
C LEU A 350 26.76 23.40 2.24
N GLN A 351 26.17 23.92 1.17
CA GLN A 351 24.78 24.35 1.14
C GLN A 351 23.91 23.30 0.45
N ALA A 352 22.76 22.98 1.05
CA ALA A 352 21.70 22.22 0.38
C ALA A 352 20.61 23.16 -0.14
N LEU A 353 20.14 22.92 -1.36
CA LEU A 353 18.95 23.52 -1.94
C LEU A 353 17.96 22.41 -2.28
N LEU A 354 16.68 22.55 -1.92
CA LEU A 354 15.59 21.71 -2.44
C LEU A 354 14.62 22.58 -3.23
N ASN A 355 14.36 22.20 -4.48
CA ASN A 355 13.52 22.93 -5.42
C ASN A 355 13.98 24.40 -5.50
N GLU A 356 15.28 24.57 -5.76
CA GLU A 356 16.04 25.83 -5.84
C GLU A 356 16.00 26.73 -4.57
N ARG A 357 15.58 26.21 -3.41
CA ARG A 357 15.50 26.99 -2.15
C ARG A 357 16.43 26.44 -1.06
N PRO A 358 17.15 27.30 -0.31
CA PRO A 358 17.99 26.89 0.80
C PRO A 358 17.26 25.99 1.80
N LEU A 359 17.87 24.85 2.11
CA LEU A 359 17.37 23.83 3.01
C LEU A 359 18.41 23.59 4.12
N ALA A 360 18.05 23.89 5.36
CA ALA A 360 18.93 23.67 6.50
C ALA A 360 19.08 22.17 6.80
N PHE A 361 20.33 21.71 6.97
CA PHE A 361 20.63 20.34 7.40
C PHE A 361 20.06 20.10 8.82
N PRO A 362 19.26 19.03 9.05
CA PRO A 362 18.68 18.75 10.35
C PRO A 362 19.75 18.56 11.42
N GLY A 363 19.55 19.12 12.62
CA GLY A 363 20.50 18.98 13.73
C GLY A 363 21.80 19.77 13.60
N LEU A 364 22.06 20.45 12.48
CA LEU A 364 23.17 21.39 12.34
C LEU A 364 22.67 22.83 12.51
N ALA A 365 23.22 23.53 13.51
CA ALA A 365 22.89 24.92 13.77
C ALA A 365 23.66 25.84 12.81
N THR A 366 22.99 26.40 11.81
CA THR A 366 23.48 27.64 11.18
C THR A 366 23.12 28.80 12.11
N ASN A 367 24.12 29.54 12.57
CA ASN A 367 23.90 30.77 13.32
C ASN A 367 23.02 31.71 12.50
N GLN A 368 21.98 32.29 13.12
CA GLN A 368 21.08 33.23 12.46
C GLN A 368 21.74 34.61 12.37
N GLY A 369 22.84 34.66 11.62
CA GLY A 369 23.77 35.76 11.46
C GLY A 369 24.88 35.40 10.47
N GLU A 370 24.81 36.00 9.28
CA GLU A 370 25.91 36.27 8.34
C GLU A 370 26.63 35.12 7.60
N GLU A 371 26.51 33.83 7.97
CA GLU A 371 27.11 32.72 7.18
C GLU A 371 26.09 31.64 6.74
N GLY A 372 25.70 31.67 5.46
CA GLY A 372 24.56 30.92 4.90
C GLY A 372 24.73 29.42 4.64
N ALA A 373 25.75 28.77 5.22
CA ALA A 373 25.99 27.31 5.11
C ALA A 373 26.91 26.80 6.24
N PRO A 374 26.69 25.58 6.78
CA PRO A 374 27.60 24.94 7.73
C PRO A 374 28.94 24.57 7.07
N LEU A 375 29.99 24.33 7.89
CA LEU A 375 31.25 23.81 7.36
C LEU A 375 31.01 22.40 6.80
N TYR A 376 31.69 22.07 5.70
CA TYR A 376 31.56 20.75 5.08
C TYR A 376 32.00 19.63 6.04
N GLN A 377 33.00 19.90 6.90
CA GLN A 377 33.45 18.97 7.92
C GLN A 377 32.34 18.64 8.92
N ASP A 378 31.63 19.65 9.46
CA ASP A 378 30.49 19.45 10.38
C ASP A 378 29.40 18.56 9.76
N VAL A 379 29.16 18.70 8.46
CA VAL A 379 28.19 17.87 7.73
C VAL A 379 28.67 16.42 7.58
N ARG A 380 29.95 16.20 7.27
CA ARG A 380 30.53 14.85 7.24
C ARG A 380 30.48 14.18 8.60
N ASP A 381 30.81 14.90 9.66
CA ASP A 381 30.84 14.36 11.02
C ASP A 381 29.43 14.08 11.55
N HIS A 382 28.45 14.93 11.23
CA HIS A 382 27.03 14.70 11.51
C HIS A 382 26.49 13.42 10.85
N TYR A 383 26.87 13.13 9.60
CA TYR A 383 26.48 11.91 8.89
C TYR A 383 27.53 10.78 9.00
N GLY A 384 28.47 10.86 9.95
CA GLY A 384 29.61 9.95 10.05
C GLY A 384 29.25 8.47 10.20
N GLU A 385 28.16 8.15 10.92
CA GLU A 385 27.65 6.77 11.04
C GLU A 385 27.15 6.21 9.71
N LEU A 386 26.52 7.04 8.87
CA LEU A 386 26.06 6.63 7.54
C LEU A 386 27.25 6.44 6.58
N LEU A 387 28.22 7.36 6.62
CA LEU A 387 29.44 7.28 5.82
C LEU A 387 30.30 6.04 6.14
N GLN A 388 30.19 5.49 7.35
CA GLN A 388 30.91 4.29 7.77
C GLN A 388 30.08 3.00 7.71
N GLY A 389 28.74 3.07 7.80
CA GLY A 389 27.89 1.92 8.08
C GLY A 389 26.70 1.66 7.15
N CYS A 390 26.36 2.59 6.24
CA CYS A 390 25.23 2.43 5.32
C CYS A 390 25.64 1.52 4.14
N ASP A 391 25.51 0.20 4.29
CA ASP A 391 25.82 -0.78 3.23
C ASP A 391 24.55 -1.38 2.60
N PHE A 392 24.40 -1.25 1.29
CA PHE A 392 23.19 -1.66 0.58
C PHE A 392 22.99 -3.18 0.57
N GLU A 393 24.04 -3.97 0.32
CA GLU A 393 23.94 -5.43 0.22
C GLU A 393 23.58 -6.06 1.56
N LYS A 394 24.17 -5.57 2.66
CA LYS A 394 23.88 -5.96 4.04
C LYS A 394 22.45 -5.60 4.45
N GLU A 395 21.98 -4.40 4.12
CA GLU A 395 20.66 -3.91 4.54
C GLU A 395 19.53 -4.51 3.69
N CYS A 396 19.78 -4.80 2.41
CA CYS A 396 18.87 -5.52 1.52
C CYS A 396 19.01 -7.05 1.59
N GLN A 397 19.85 -7.60 2.49
CA GLN A 397 20.03 -9.05 2.64
C GLN A 397 18.75 -9.70 3.19
N LEU A 398 17.92 -10.21 2.28
CA LEU A 398 16.89 -11.19 2.60
C LEU A 398 17.55 -12.39 3.29
N PHE A 399 16.93 -12.87 4.38
CA PHE A 399 17.53 -13.82 5.32
C PHE A 399 18.32 -14.95 4.63
N PRO A 400 19.57 -15.24 5.03
CA PRO A 400 20.32 -16.36 4.48
C PRO A 400 19.52 -17.66 4.68
N SER A 401 19.33 -18.40 3.60
CA SER A 401 18.54 -19.63 3.56
C SER A 401 19.12 -20.68 4.51
N LYS A 402 18.35 -21.01 5.55
CA LYS A 402 18.61 -22.09 6.52
C LYS A 402 17.75 -23.31 6.23
#